data_AF-A0A3B1DVH1-F1
#
_entry.id   AF-A0A3B1DVH1-F1
#
_cell.length_a   1.000
_cell.length_b   1.000
_cell.length_c   1.000
_cell.angle_alpha   90.00
_cell.angle_beta   90.00
_cell.angle_gamma   90.00
#
_symmetry.space_group_name_H-M   'P 1'
#
loop_
_entity.id
_entity.type
_entity.pdbx_description
1 polymer ?
#
loop_
_entity_poly.entity_id
_entity_poly.type
_entity_poly.pdbx_seq_one_letter_code
_entity_poly.pdbx_strand_id
1 'polypeptide(L)'
;RVEARYRATDETIAVLVSVQRQIIVNAIPLLAPGGMILYSTCSIDPRENQEQALWAASQHLLRIDQEQMVFPGGKPGDPLTRYTDGSYAAMIVQT
;
A
#
# COMPACT_ATOMS: atom_id res chain seq x y z
N ARG A 1 -4.77 -15.17 -6.14
CA ARG A 1 -5.53 -15.64 -7.33
C ARG A 1 -4.55 -15.93 -8.47
N VAL A 2 -4.64 -17.07 -9.15
CA VAL A 2 -3.68 -17.45 -10.21
C VAL A 2 -3.69 -16.45 -11.37
N GLU A 3 -4.87 -16.00 -11.81
CA GLU A 3 -5.00 -15.08 -12.95
C GLU A 3 -4.37 -13.70 -12.75
N ALA A 4 -4.13 -13.28 -11.50
CA ALA A 4 -3.55 -11.98 -11.22
C ALA A 4 -2.13 -11.85 -11.79
N ARG A 5 -1.39 -12.97 -11.89
CA ARG A 5 -0.02 -13.01 -12.42
C ARG A 5 0.10 -12.58 -13.87
N TYR A 6 -0.98 -12.64 -14.64
CA TYR A 6 -0.99 -12.31 -16.06
C TYR A 6 -1.48 -10.89 -16.35
N ARG A 7 -1.98 -10.18 -15.34
CA ARG A 7 -2.56 -8.84 -15.49
C ARG A 7 -1.61 -7.73 -15.08
N ALA A 8 -0.58 -8.05 -14.32
CA ALA A 8 0.44 -7.09 -13.90
C ALA A 8 1.43 -6.85 -15.04
N THR A 9 1.16 -5.82 -15.84
CA THR A 9 2.12 -5.25 -16.80
C THR A 9 2.64 -3.92 -16.26
N ASP A 10 3.78 -3.45 -16.76
CA ASP A 10 4.34 -2.16 -16.34
C ASP A 10 3.39 -0.99 -16.62
N GLU A 11 2.65 -1.04 -17.73
CA GLU A 11 1.64 -0.03 -18.06
C GLU A 11 0.48 -0.06 -17.06
N THR A 12 0.01 -1.26 -16.71
CA THR A 12 -1.09 -1.41 -15.75
C THR A 12 -0.66 -0.93 -14.36
N ILE A 13 0.56 -1.24 -13.93
CA ILE A 13 1.13 -0.76 -12.67
C ILE A 13 1.28 0.76 -12.68
N ALA A 14 1.76 1.36 -13.78
CA ALA A 14 1.87 2.81 -13.90
C ALA A 14 0.51 3.52 -13.76
N VAL A 15 -0.55 2.95 -14.36
CA VAL A 15 -1.92 3.45 -14.20
C VAL A 15 -2.39 3.33 -12.75
N LEU A 16 -2.16 2.19 -12.11
CA LEU A 16 -2.54 1.96 -10.70
C LEU A 16 -1.81 2.92 -9.76
N VAL A 17 -0.51 3.11 -9.93
CA VAL A 17 0.29 4.08 -9.17
C VAL A 17 -0.27 5.49 -9.31
N SER A 18 -0.64 5.92 -10.52
CA SER A 18 -1.26 7.23 -10.73
C SER A 18 -2.57 7.39 -9.95
N VAL A 19 -3.44 6.38 -10.00
CA VAL A 19 -4.71 6.37 -9.26
C VAL A 19 -4.48 6.38 -7.75
N GLN A 20 -3.56 5.55 -7.25
CA GLN A 20 -3.21 5.48 -5.83
C GLN A 20 -2.72 6.84 -5.30
N ARG A 21 -1.83 7.50 -6.04
CA ARG A 21 -1.37 8.87 -5.70
C ARG A 21 -2.52 9.85 -5.67
N GLN A 22 -3.41 9.83 -6.66
CA GLN A 22 -4.56 10.72 -6.69
C GLN A 22 -5.48 10.52 -5.48
N ILE A 23 -5.71 9.27 -5.06
CA ILE A 23 -6.47 8.94 -3.85
C ILE A 23 -5.79 9.54 -2.61
N ILE A 24 -4.47 9.40 -2.48
CA ILE A 24 -3.70 9.97 -1.37
C ILE A 24 -3.83 11.50 -1.37
N VAL A 25 -3.61 12.19 -2.50
CA VAL A 25 -3.76 13.65 -2.61
C VAL A 25 -5.15 14.10 -2.14
N ASN A 26 -6.19 13.40 -2.57
CA ASN A 26 -7.56 13.73 -2.22
C ASN A 26 -7.86 13.48 -0.72
N ALA A 27 -7.14 12.56 -0.08
CA ALA A 27 -7.31 12.26 1.34
C ALA A 27 -6.64 13.29 2.26
N ILE A 28 -5.52 13.90 1.85
CA ILE A 28 -4.76 14.88 2.65
C ILE A 28 -5.63 16.05 3.18
N PRO A 29 -6.42 16.77 2.36
CA PRO A 29 -7.23 17.90 2.84
C PRO A 29 -8.41 17.46 3.72
N LEU A 30 -8.71 16.16 3.79
CA LEU A 30 -9.77 15.61 4.64
C LEU A 30 -9.26 15.27 6.06
N LEU A 31 -7.96 15.41 6.31
CA LEU A 31 -7.38 15.17 7.62
C LEU A 31 -7.73 16.29 8.60
N ALA A 32 -8.26 15.91 9.75
CA ALA A 32 -8.29 16.79 10.92
C ALA A 32 -6.86 17.09 11.39
N PRO A 33 -6.62 18.20 12.13
CA PRO A 33 -5.32 18.48 12.71
C PRO A 33 -4.80 17.31 13.56
N GLY A 34 -3.60 16.82 13.26
CA GLY A 34 -3.02 15.63 13.90
C GLY A 34 -3.60 14.30 13.40
N GLY A 35 -4.35 14.33 12.31
CA GLY A 35 -4.93 13.16 11.66
C GLY A 35 -3.90 12.26 10.97
N MET A 36 -4.36 11.08 10.57
CA MET A 36 -3.51 10.01 10.03
C MET A 36 -4.19 9.36 8.82
N ILE A 37 -3.38 8.92 7.85
CA ILE A 37 -3.79 8.14 6.68
C ILE A 37 -3.24 6.72 6.85
N LEU A 38 -4.13 5.73 6.84
CA LEU A 38 -3.75 4.33 6.62
C LEU A 38 -3.74 4.08 5.11
N TYR A 39 -2.56 3.91 4.54
CA TYR A 39 -2.39 3.45 3.17
C TYR A 39 -2.15 1.93 3.18
N SER A 40 -2.95 1.17 2.44
CA SER A 40 -2.80 -0.29 2.39
C SER A 40 -3.14 -0.87 1.03
N THR A 41 -2.41 -1.90 0.63
CA THR A 41 -2.65 -2.65 -0.60
C THR A 41 -2.56 -4.15 -0.35
N CYS A 42 -3.11 -4.95 -1.27
CA CYS A 42 -2.84 -6.39 -1.38
C CYS A 42 -1.80 -6.70 -2.47
N SER A 43 -0.91 -5.75 -2.74
CA SER A 43 0.18 -5.89 -3.70
C SER A 43 1.50 -6.21 -2.99
N ILE A 44 2.39 -6.87 -3.72
CA ILE A 44 3.79 -7.08 -3.30
C ILE A 44 4.76 -6.22 -4.11
N ASP A 45 4.27 -5.45 -5.08
CA ASP A 45 5.09 -4.60 -5.94
C ASP A 45 5.52 -3.33 -5.18
N PRO A 46 6.83 -3.06 -5.04
CA PRO A 46 7.32 -1.87 -4.34
C PRO A 46 6.77 -0.55 -4.90
N ARG A 47 6.48 -0.51 -6.21
CA ARG A 47 5.92 0.67 -6.89
C ARG A 47 4.53 1.00 -6.37
N GLU A 48 3.76 0.02 -5.94
CA GLU A 48 2.44 0.24 -5.32
C GLU A 48 2.51 0.35 -3.79
N ASN A 49 3.70 0.26 -3.18
CA ASN A 49 3.84 0.11 -1.73
C ASN A 49 4.79 1.17 -1.15
N GLN A 50 6.04 0.80 -0.87
CA GLN A 50 7.04 1.66 -0.24
C GLN A 50 7.27 2.95 -1.02
N GLU A 51 7.26 2.88 -2.35
CA GLU A 51 7.41 4.07 -3.19
C GLU A 51 6.26 5.05 -3.03
N GLN A 52 5.04 4.56 -2.76
CA GLN A 52 3.87 5.41 -2.53
C GLN A 52 3.85 5.98 -1.12
N ALA A 53 4.27 5.22 -0.10
CA ALA A 53 4.42 5.75 1.25
C ALA A 53 5.51 6.83 1.31
N LEU A 54 6.66 6.60 0.67
CA LEU A 54 7.74 7.59 0.56
C LEU A 54 7.28 8.82 -0.23
N TRP A 55 6.59 8.62 -1.35
CA TRP A 55 6.04 9.71 -2.13
C TRP A 55 5.03 10.54 -1.34
N ALA A 56 4.15 9.89 -0.58
CA ALA A 56 3.17 10.57 0.29
C ALA A 56 3.86 11.34 1.42
N ALA A 57 4.89 10.77 2.05
CA ALA A 57 5.67 11.45 3.10
C ALA A 57 6.53 12.60 2.56
N SER A 58 6.84 12.62 1.26
CA SER A 58 7.46 13.79 0.62
C SER A 58 6.49 14.95 0.40
N GLN A 59 5.18 14.73 0.59
CA GLN A 59 4.20 15.81 0.60
C GLN A 59 4.28 16.59 1.92
N HIS A 60 4.00 17.90 1.87
CA HIS A 60 4.17 18.79 3.03
C HIS A 60 3.46 18.28 4.29
N LEU A 61 4.19 18.31 5.41
CA LEU A 61 3.70 18.00 6.77
C LEU A 61 3.27 16.54 6.99
N LEU A 62 3.72 15.58 6.18
CA LEU A 62 3.49 14.16 6.43
C LEU A 62 4.78 13.43 6.78
N ARG A 63 4.67 12.38 7.60
CA ARG A 63 5.76 11.42 7.83
C ARG A 63 5.21 10.01 7.96
N ILE A 64 6.04 9.02 7.68
CA ILE A 64 5.72 7.61 7.92
C ILE A 64 5.97 7.34 9.41
N ASP A 65 4.94 6.90 10.13
CA ASP A 65 5.04 6.48 11.53
C ASP A 65 5.32 4.99 11.64
N GLN A 66 4.61 4.18 10.85
CA GLN A 66 4.77 2.73 10.79
C GLN A 66 4.63 2.22 9.37
N GLU A 67 5.35 1.15 9.06
CA GLU A 67 5.28 0.44 7.79
C GLU A 67 5.37 -1.07 8.05
N GLN A 68 4.54 -1.85 7.37
CA GLN A 68 4.54 -3.29 7.45
C GLN A 68 4.31 -3.90 6.06
N MET A 69 5.17 -4.86 5.71
CA MET A 69 5.02 -5.73 4.55
C MET A 69 4.81 -7.17 5.02
N VAL A 70 3.78 -7.81 4.49
CA VAL A 70 3.49 -9.23 4.72
C VAL A 70 3.60 -9.94 3.38
N PHE A 71 4.49 -10.92 3.31
CA PHE A 71 4.57 -11.79 2.15
C PHE A 71 3.51 -12.90 2.22
N PRO A 72 3.04 -13.41 1.08
CA PRO A 72 2.10 -14.52 1.04
C PRO A 72 2.63 -15.74 1.83
N GLY A 73 1.78 -16.30 2.68
CA GLY A 73 2.10 -17.39 3.59
C GLY A 73 1.16 -18.59 3.44
N GLY A 74 1.65 -19.77 3.83
CA GLY A 74 0.90 -21.04 3.82
C GLY A 74 1.37 -22.03 2.75
N LYS A 75 1.33 -23.33 3.10
CA LYS A 75 1.64 -24.45 2.21
C LYS A 75 0.48 -25.45 2.17
N PRO A 76 0.32 -26.23 1.09
CA PRO A 76 -0.67 -27.31 1.05
C PRO A 76 -0.56 -28.22 2.28
N GLY A 77 -1.66 -28.32 3.04
CA GLY A 77 -1.73 -29.11 4.27
C GLY A 77 -1.52 -28.33 5.57
N ASP A 78 -1.16 -27.04 5.51
CA ASP A 78 -1.12 -26.19 6.70
C ASP A 78 -2.53 -25.90 7.25
N PRO A 79 -2.66 -25.59 8.55
CA PRO A 79 -3.90 -25.06 9.10
C PRO A 79 -4.33 -23.79 8.36
N LEU A 80 -5.64 -23.61 8.15
CA LEU A 80 -6.21 -22.45 7.44
C LEU A 80 -5.75 -21.10 8.03
N THR A 81 -5.45 -21.06 9.33
CA THR A 81 -4.97 -19.86 10.05
C THR A 81 -3.56 -19.42 9.66
N ARG A 82 -2.79 -20.25 8.95
CA ARG A 82 -1.44 -19.89 8.45
C ARG A 82 -1.46 -19.34 7.03
N TYR A 83 -2.59 -19.42 6.33
CA TYR A 83 -2.70 -18.86 4.99
C TYR A 83 -2.93 -17.35 5.08
N THR A 84 -2.03 -16.60 4.44
CA THR A 84 -2.13 -15.14 4.34
C THR A 84 -1.80 -14.71 2.93
N ASP A 85 -2.55 -13.74 2.41
CA ASP A 85 -2.19 -13.08 1.16
C ASP A 85 -0.98 -12.15 1.38
N GLY A 86 -0.39 -11.70 0.29
CA GLY A 86 0.58 -10.60 0.33
C GLY A 86 -0.16 -9.29 0.61
N SER A 87 0.36 -8.48 1.53
CA SER A 87 -0.23 -7.19 1.86
C SER A 87 0.81 -6.21 2.35
N TYR A 88 0.52 -4.94 2.13
CA TYR A 88 1.33 -3.83 2.60
C TYR A 88 0.44 -2.83 3.34
N ALA A 89 0.96 -2.24 4.41
CA ALA A 89 0.31 -1.16 5.14
C ALA A 89 1.35 -0.13 5.60
N ALA A 90 1.03 1.15 5.45
CA ALA A 90 1.79 2.26 5.99
C ALA A 90 0.85 3.23 6.71
N MET A 91 1.24 3.60 7.93
CA MET A 91 0.58 4.64 8.69
C MET A 91 1.32 5.96 8.48
N ILE A 92 0.63 6.93 7.88
CA ILE A 92 1.19 8.23 7.50
C ILE A 92 0.52 9.28 8.37
N VAL A 93 1.29 10.04 9.13
CA VAL A 93 0.77 10.97 10.15
C VAL A 93 1.14 12.40 9.82
N GLN A 94 0.25 13.34 10.15
CA GLN A 94 0.59 14.75 10.10
C GLN A 94 1.70 15.09 11.11
N THR A 95 2.59 15.98 10.72
CA THR A 95 3.65 16.56 11.55
C THR A 95 3.15 17.76 12.32
#